data_AF-A0A072NIK3-F1
#
_entry.id   AF-A0A072NIK3-F1
#
_cell.length_a   1.000
_cell.length_b   1.000
_cell.length_c   1.000
_cell.angle_alpha   90.00
_cell.angle_beta   90.00
_cell.angle_gamma   90.00
#
_symmetry.space_group_name_H-M   'P 1'
#
loop_
_entity.id
_entity.type
_entity.pdbx_description
1 polymer ?
#
loop_
_entity_poly.entity_id
_entity_poly.type
_entity_poly.pdbx_seq_one_letter_code
_entity_poly.pdbx_strand_id
1 'polypeptide(L)'
;MSQQLLIFEKLEERGMLKFSKKEDDKRNTYVELTEAGEKILLDTMETYDPSSYDAFRAALPLRELYGKFPEMVEFMCIIRNIYGDDFMQIFETSFKNLNREFVEENNRLIKKDHADQNQESKKEPVNS
;
A
#
# COMPACT_ATOMS: atom_id res chain seq x y z
N MET A 1 -6.93 18.46 21.50
CA MET A 1 -7.31 17.79 20.25
C MET A 1 -6.10 17.02 19.73
N SER A 2 -6.27 15.75 19.35
CA SER A 2 -5.16 14.92 18.85
C SER A 2 -4.67 15.43 17.49
N GLN A 3 -3.35 15.62 17.33
CA GLN A 3 -2.71 16.08 16.09
C GLN A 3 -3.12 15.25 14.86
N GLN A 4 -3.45 13.97 15.07
CA GLN A 4 -3.82 13.02 14.02
C GLN A 4 -5.17 13.37 13.35
N LEU A 5 -6.14 13.86 14.13
CA LEU A 5 -7.46 14.25 13.61
C LEU A 5 -7.36 15.48 12.70
N LEU A 6 -6.48 16.43 13.05
CA LEU A 6 -6.28 17.69 12.32
C LEU A 6 -5.69 17.47 10.92
N ILE A 7 -4.90 16.42 10.72
CA ILE A 7 -4.36 16.08 9.39
C ILE A 7 -5.48 15.54 8.50
N PHE A 8 -6.33 14.67 9.03
CA PHE A 8 -7.44 14.10 8.25
C PHE A 8 -8.49 15.15 7.90
N GLU A 9 -8.85 16.05 8.83
CA GLU A 9 -9.75 17.18 8.56
C GLU A 9 -9.20 18.05 7.41
N LYS A 10 -7.91 18.39 7.42
CA LYS A 10 -7.28 19.16 6.33
C LYS A 10 -7.28 18.45 4.99
N LEU A 11 -7.17 17.12 4.97
CA LEU A 11 -7.20 16.32 3.74
C LEU A 11 -8.64 16.17 3.22
N GLU A 12 -9.63 16.11 4.10
CA GLU A 12 -11.04 16.17 3.73
C GLU A 12 -11.44 17.54 3.17
N GLU A 13 -11.01 18.64 3.80
CA GLU A 13 -11.24 20.01 3.30
C GLU A 13 -10.68 20.21 1.87
N ARG A 14 -9.63 19.48 1.52
CA ARG A 14 -9.01 19.48 0.18
C ARG A 14 -9.64 18.47 -0.78
N GLY A 15 -10.66 17.74 -0.35
CA GLY A 15 -11.38 16.75 -1.16
C GLY A 15 -10.59 15.48 -1.44
N MET A 16 -9.51 15.19 -0.70
CA MET A 16 -8.69 13.97 -0.89
C MET A 16 -9.20 12.79 -0.06
N LEU A 17 -9.89 13.07 1.05
CA LEU A 17 -10.46 12.07 1.94
C LEU A 17 -11.94 12.39 2.20
N LYS A 18 -12.68 11.38 2.65
CA LYS A 18 -14.04 11.52 3.18
C LYS A 18 -14.17 10.71 4.47
N PHE A 19 -14.86 11.24 5.47
CA PHE A 19 -15.23 10.44 6.63
C PHE A 19 -16.44 9.56 6.35
N SER A 20 -16.39 8.30 6.80
CA SER A 20 -17.53 7.37 6.78
C SER A 20 -17.78 6.80 8.17
N LYS A 21 -19.05 6.49 8.46
CA LYS A 21 -19.45 5.75 9.66
C LYS A 21 -20.15 4.48 9.22
N LYS A 22 -19.70 3.34 9.74
CA LYS A 22 -20.38 2.06 9.54
C LYS A 22 -21.51 1.95 10.56
N GLU A 23 -22.69 1.52 10.14
CA GLU A 23 -23.86 1.39 11.04
C GLU A 23 -23.58 0.44 12.21
N ASP A 24 -22.78 -0.60 11.97
CA ASP A 24 -22.42 -1.64 12.95
C ASP A 24 -21.31 -1.23 13.92
N ASP A 25 -20.59 -0.13 13.65
CA ASP A 25 -19.49 0.34 14.50
C ASP A 25 -19.67 1.82 14.86
N LYS A 26 -20.30 2.04 16.02
CA LYS A 26 -20.56 3.38 16.55
C LYS A 26 -19.34 4.02 17.25
N ARG A 27 -18.25 3.26 17.46
CA ARG A 27 -17.10 3.73 18.24
C ARG A 27 -16.04 4.38 17.36
N ASN A 28 -15.94 3.95 16.11
CA ASN A 28 -14.89 4.39 15.20
C ASN A 28 -15.43 5.26 14.07
N THR A 29 -14.64 6.25 13.67
CA THR A 29 -14.83 6.99 12.43
C THR A 29 -13.86 6.43 11.40
N TYR A 30 -14.38 6.00 10.25
CA TYR A 30 -13.59 5.49 9.15
C TYR A 30 -13.24 6.64 8.20
N VAL A 31 -12.13 6.49 7.50
CA VAL A 31 -11.66 7.45 6.51
C VAL A 31 -11.44 6.70 5.22
N GLU A 32 -11.91 7.27 4.12
CA GLU A 32 -11.80 6.68 2.78
C GLU A 32 -11.16 7.70 1.83
N LEU A 33 -10.36 7.20 0.89
CA LEU A 33 -9.85 8.01 -0.21
C LEU A 33 -10.99 8.39 -1.15
N THR A 34 -10.97 9.63 -1.64
CA THR A 34 -11.76 10.05 -2.79
C THR A 34 -11.03 9.67 -4.08
N GLU A 35 -11.69 9.79 -5.23
CA GLU A 35 -11.03 9.59 -6.54
C GLU A 35 -9.82 10.51 -6.73
N ALA A 36 -9.91 11.76 -6.25
CA ALA A 36 -8.81 12.72 -6.30
C ALA A 36 -7.65 12.31 -5.38
N GLY A 37 -7.96 11.82 -4.17
CA GLY A 37 -6.95 11.31 -3.24
C GLY A 37 -6.27 10.04 -3.76
N GLU A 38 -7.03 9.12 -4.33
CA GLU A 38 -6.50 7.91 -4.95
C GLU A 38 -5.59 8.25 -6.14
N LYS A 39 -5.99 9.19 -7.00
CA LYS A 39 -5.14 9.65 -8.10
C LYS A 39 -3.78 10.15 -7.60
N ILE A 40 -3.77 10.99 -6.57
CA ILE A 40 -2.51 11.52 -6.00
C ILE A 40 -1.65 10.40 -5.41
N LEU A 41 -2.26 9.42 -4.75
CA LEU A 41 -1.57 8.25 -4.23
C LEU A 41 -0.89 7.47 -5.36
N LEU A 42 -1.62 7.19 -6.44
CA LEU A 42 -1.09 6.49 -7.61
C LEU A 42 0.02 7.27 -8.30
N ASP A 43 -0.17 8.57 -8.55
CA ASP A 43 0.84 9.46 -9.13
C ASP A 43 2.13 9.44 -8.28
N THR A 44 2.01 9.39 -6.95
CA THR A 44 3.16 9.32 -6.02
C THR A 44 3.88 7.98 -6.10
N MET A 45 3.14 6.87 -6.25
CA MET A 45 3.72 5.54 -6.39
C MET A 45 4.44 5.37 -7.75
N GLU A 46 3.89 5.93 -8.82
CA GLU A 46 4.50 5.87 -10.16
C GLU A 46 5.77 6.72 -10.28
N THR A 47 5.82 7.84 -9.56
CA THR A 47 6.97 8.75 -9.55
C THR A 47 8.02 8.41 -8.49
N TYR A 48 7.80 7.35 -7.70
CA TYR A 48 8.74 6.88 -6.70
C TYR A 48 10.04 6.40 -7.36
N ASP A 49 11.16 7.06 -7.05
CA ASP A 49 12.50 6.64 -7.47
C ASP A 49 13.31 6.18 -6.25
N PRO A 50 13.52 4.86 -6.05
CA PRO A 50 14.27 4.34 -4.91
C PRO A 50 15.72 4.83 -4.88
N SER A 51 16.32 5.13 -6.05
CA SER A 51 17.71 5.57 -6.13
C SER A 51 17.95 6.96 -5.52
N SER A 52 16.89 7.76 -5.39
CA SER A 52 16.93 9.07 -4.76
C SER A 52 17.08 9.02 -3.24
N TYR A 53 16.77 7.88 -2.59
CA TYR A 53 16.75 7.74 -1.13
C TYR A 53 18.04 7.16 -0.54
N ASP A 54 18.57 7.80 0.51
CA ASP A 54 19.80 7.37 1.20
C ASP A 54 19.71 5.96 1.80
N ALA A 55 18.57 5.62 2.42
CA ALA A 55 18.38 4.31 3.05
C ALA A 55 18.48 3.17 2.02
N PHE A 56 17.91 3.36 0.82
CA PHE A 56 18.00 2.40 -0.26
C PHE A 56 19.45 2.23 -0.73
N ARG A 57 20.14 3.35 -1.01
CA ARG A 57 21.55 3.35 -1.44
C ARG A 57 22.48 2.70 -0.41
N ALA A 58 22.29 3.01 0.87
CA ALA A 58 23.07 2.45 1.97
C ALA A 58 22.88 0.93 2.13
N ALA A 59 21.73 0.39 1.71
CA ALA A 59 21.44 -1.04 1.77
C ALA A 59 21.90 -1.82 0.51
N LEU A 60 22.28 -1.14 -0.58
CA LEU A 60 22.72 -1.79 -1.83
C LEU A 60 23.92 -2.72 -1.64
N PRO A 61 24.99 -2.36 -0.91
CA PRO A 61 26.13 -3.28 -0.71
C PRO A 61 25.74 -4.59 -0.03
N LEU A 62 24.79 -4.53 0.91
CA LEU A 62 24.26 -5.72 1.57
C LEU A 62 23.47 -6.58 0.59
N ARG A 63 22.66 -5.96 -0.29
CA ARG A 63 21.93 -6.66 -1.33
C ARG A 63 22.88 -7.34 -2.33
N GLU A 64 23.94 -6.65 -2.75
CA GLU A 64 24.94 -7.20 -3.68
C GLU A 64 25.69 -8.39 -3.08
N LEU A 65 25.99 -8.35 -1.78
CA LEU A 65 26.69 -9.41 -1.07
C LEU A 65 25.80 -10.65 -0.80
N TYR A 66 24.55 -10.44 -0.38
CA TYR A 66 23.66 -11.51 0.08
C TYR A 66 22.56 -11.89 -0.93
N GLY A 67 22.48 -11.20 -2.06
CA GLY A 67 21.45 -11.40 -3.09
C GLY A 67 20.06 -10.87 -2.72
N LYS A 68 19.88 -10.25 -1.54
CA LYS A 68 18.60 -9.71 -1.05
C LYS A 68 18.81 -8.55 -0.06
N PHE A 69 17.80 -7.71 0.09
CA PHE A 69 17.81 -6.65 1.11
C PHE A 69 17.85 -7.24 2.54
N PRO A 70 18.44 -6.52 3.51
CA PRO A 70 18.52 -6.98 4.89
C PRO A 70 17.11 -7.07 5.52
N GLU A 71 16.82 -8.20 6.17
CA GLU A 71 15.53 -8.44 6.83
C GLU A 71 15.38 -7.71 8.18
N MET A 72 16.49 -7.18 8.73
CA MET A 72 16.52 -6.39 9.97
C MET A 72 15.76 -7.06 11.14
N VAL A 73 15.93 -8.39 11.29
CA VAL A 73 15.14 -9.23 12.21
C VAL A 73 15.19 -8.75 13.66
N GLU A 74 16.37 -8.35 14.16
CA GLU A 74 16.55 -7.85 15.52
C GLU A 74 15.75 -6.56 15.75
N PHE A 75 15.76 -5.65 14.77
CA PHE A 75 14.99 -4.42 14.81
C PHE A 75 13.48 -4.69 14.79
N MET A 76 13.03 -5.60 13.92
CA MET A 76 11.63 -6.02 13.87
C MET A 76 11.16 -6.63 15.20
N CYS A 77 12.02 -7.37 15.89
CA CYS A 77 11.73 -7.91 17.21
C CYS A 77 11.55 -6.80 18.25
N ILE A 78 12.42 -5.79 18.27
CA ILE A 78 12.30 -4.63 19.17
C ILE A 78 10.98 -3.89 18.93
N ILE A 79 10.66 -3.58 17.66
CA ILE A 79 9.41 -2.90 17.30
C ILE A 79 8.18 -3.70 17.72
N ARG A 80 8.17 -5.02 17.48
CA ARG A 80 7.09 -5.91 17.93
C ARG A 80 6.90 -5.87 19.45
N ASN A 81 7.98 -5.88 20.23
CA ASN A 81 7.88 -5.87 21.69
C ASN A 81 7.40 -4.51 22.24
N ILE A 82 7.60 -3.42 21.50
CA ILE A 82 7.12 -2.08 21.90
C ILE A 82 5.65 -1.88 21.54
N TYR A 83 5.27 -2.24 20.30
CA TYR A 83 3.96 -1.89 19.73
C TYR A 83 2.97 -3.05 19.65
N GLY A 84 3.41 -4.28 19.96
CA GLY A 84 2.61 -5.49 19.91
C GLY A 84 2.43 -6.08 18.51
N ASP A 85 1.81 -7.27 18.46
CA ASP A 85 1.61 -8.01 17.21
C ASP A 85 0.57 -7.35 16.29
N ASP A 86 -0.43 -6.66 16.84
CA ASP A 86 -1.44 -5.94 16.06
C ASP A 86 -0.81 -4.87 15.16
N PHE A 87 0.24 -4.19 15.65
CA PHE A 87 1.00 -3.24 14.84
C PHE A 87 1.75 -3.95 13.69
N MET A 88 2.28 -5.15 13.94
CA MET A 88 3.01 -5.91 12.93
C MET A 88 2.12 -6.37 11.77
N GLN A 89 0.82 -6.57 12.00
CA GLN A 89 -0.15 -6.95 10.95
C GLN A 89 -0.28 -5.87 9.86
N ILE A 90 0.03 -4.61 10.16
CA ILE A 90 0.01 -3.50 9.20
C ILE A 90 0.98 -3.78 8.06
N PHE A 91 2.20 -4.26 8.36
CA PHE A 91 3.19 -4.58 7.33
C PHE A 91 2.72 -5.72 6.43
N GLU A 92 2.19 -6.81 7.01
CA GLU A 92 1.70 -7.95 6.22
C GLU A 92 0.59 -7.56 5.27
N THR A 93 -0.39 -6.80 5.78
CA THR A 93 -1.53 -6.35 4.97
C THR A 93 -1.07 -5.41 3.86
N SER A 94 -0.11 -4.52 4.16
CA SER A 94 0.45 -3.60 3.17
C SER A 94 1.16 -4.33 2.03
N PHE A 95 2.01 -5.31 2.34
CA PHE A 95 2.68 -6.12 1.31
C PHE A 95 1.71 -6.96 0.49
N LYS A 96 0.70 -7.56 1.15
CA LYS A 96 -0.35 -8.33 0.46
C LYS A 96 -1.12 -7.46 -0.53
N ASN A 97 -1.54 -6.26 -0.12
CA ASN A 97 -2.27 -5.33 -0.98
C ASN A 97 -1.39 -4.87 -2.15
N LEU A 98 -0.13 -4.51 -1.89
CA LEU A 98 0.81 -4.07 -2.93
C LEU A 98 1.02 -5.16 -3.99
N ASN A 99 1.32 -6.39 -3.58
CA ASN A 99 1.53 -7.51 -4.51
C ASN A 99 0.26 -7.89 -5.28
N ARG A 100 -0.91 -7.68 -4.67
CA ARG A 100 -2.20 -7.93 -5.32
C ARG A 100 -2.48 -6.89 -6.39
N GLU A 101 -2.30 -5.62 -6.09
CA GLU A 101 -2.82 -4.50 -6.87
C GLU A 101 -1.79 -3.87 -7.82
N PHE A 102 -0.49 -4.13 -7.64
CA PHE A 102 0.57 -3.49 -8.41
C PHE A 102 1.51 -4.51 -9.07
N VAL A 103 2.12 -4.10 -10.18
CA VAL A 103 3.23 -4.78 -10.86
C VAL A 103 4.41 -3.83 -10.97
N GLU A 104 5.61 -4.38 -10.98
CA GLU A 104 6.83 -3.61 -11.22
C GLU A 104 7.22 -3.72 -12.70
N GLU A 105 7.20 -2.61 -13.41
CA GLU A 105 7.65 -2.49 -14.79
C GLU A 105 8.67 -1.35 -14.91
N ASN A 106 9.85 -1.62 -15.47
CA ASN A 106 10.90 -0.61 -15.65
C ASN A 106 11.28 0.16 -14.35
N ASN A 107 11.34 -0.54 -13.21
CA ASN A 107 11.55 0.02 -11.87
C ASN A 107 10.45 1.02 -11.41
N ARG A 108 9.24 0.93 -11.97
CA ARG A 108 8.07 1.71 -11.55
C ARG A 108 6.96 0.79 -11.11
N LEU A 109 6.22 1.21 -10.10
CA LEU A 109 5.03 0.51 -9.62
C LEU A 109 3.81 1.00 -10.41
N ILE A 110 3.20 0.08 -11.16
CA ILE A 110 2.01 0.35 -11.97
C ILE A 110 0.85 -0.44 -11.39
N LYS A 111 -0.32 0.20 -11.24
CA LYS A 111 -1.53 -0.48 -10.78
C LYS A 111 -1.98 -1.46 -11.86
N LYS A 112 -2.31 -2.70 -11.47
CA LYS A 112 -2.91 -3.68 -12.39
C LYS A 112 -4.26 -3.15 -12.83
N ASP A 113 -4.42 -2.90 -14.13
CA ASP A 113 -5.73 -2.61 -14.68
C ASP A 113 -6.64 -3.84 -14.53
N HIS A 114 -7.85 -3.64 -14.00
CA HIS A 114 -8.91 -4.66 -13.97
C HIS A 114 -9.47 -4.99 -15.37
N ALA A 115 -8.71 -4.79 -16.45
CA ALA A 115 -9.15 -5.01 -17.83
C ALA A 115 -9.08 -6.49 -18.28
N ASP A 116 -8.41 -7.37 -17.54
CA ASP A 116 -8.17 -8.77 -17.94
C ASP A 116 -9.01 -9.82 -17.18
N GLN A 117 -10.26 -9.51 -16.83
CA GLN A 117 -11.22 -10.52 -16.34
C GLN A 117 -12.41 -10.78 -17.30
N ASN A 118 -12.29 -10.41 -18.58
CA ASN A 118 -13.31 -10.71 -19.60
C ASN A 118 -12.80 -11.53 -20.80
N GLN A 119 -11.83 -12.44 -20.60
CA GLN A 119 -11.43 -13.42 -21.64
C GLN A 119 -11.55 -14.89 -21.23
N GLU A 120 -12.14 -15.22 -20.08
CA GLU A 120 -12.42 -16.61 -19.70
C GLU A 120 -13.92 -16.86 -19.50
N SER A 121 -14.72 -16.47 -20.49
CA SER A 121 -16.12 -16.91 -20.64
C SER A 121 -16.53 -16.91 -22.12
N LYS A 122 -15.71 -17.56 -22.96
CA LYS A 122 -16.20 -18.17 -24.21
C LYS A 122 -15.81 -19.65 -24.24
N LYS A 123 -16.29 -20.41 -23.26
CA LYS A 123 -16.57 -21.83 -23.50
C LYS A 123 -17.76 -21.87 -24.44
N GLU A 124 -17.49 -21.93 -25.74
CA GLU A 124 -18.52 -22.36 -26.68
C GLU A 124 -18.91 -23.81 -26.32
N PRO A 125 -20.21 -24.10 -26.09
CA PRO A 125 -20.68 -25.45 -25.95
C PRO A 125 -20.68 -26.13 -27.33
N VAL A 126 -20.03 -27.30 -27.37
CA VAL A 126 -20.37 -28.51 -28.12
C VAL A 126 -21.29 -28.33 -29.35
N ASN A 127 -20.82 -28.76 -30.53
CA ASN A 127 -21.59 -29.78 -31.26
C ASN A 127 -20.85 -30.51 -32.40
N SER A 128 -21.10 -31.83 -32.38
CA SER A 128 -21.10 -32.86 -33.43
C SER A 128 -19.79 -33.28 -34.09
#